data_AF-A0A6P0XV48-F1
#
_entry.id   AF-A0A6P0XV48-F1
#
_cell.length_a   1.000
_cell.length_b   1.000
_cell.length_c   1.000
_cell.angle_alpha   90.00
_cell.angle_beta   90.00
_cell.angle_gamma   90.00
#
_symmetry.space_group_name_H-M   'P 1'
#
loop_
_entity.id
_entity.type
_entity.pdbx_description
1 polymer ?
#
loop_
_entity_poly.entity_id
_entity_poly.type
_entity_poly.pdbx_seq_one_letter_code
_entity_poly.pdbx_strand_id
1 'polypeptide(L)'
;GTRALRIKNKTEYFFCENRGNKILFSHTLIDEGADLILAHGPHVPRAMEVYQGKLIAYSLGNFMGYRTLSSKAQLGYSLVLEVDINPRGDFVSGKILPVHLNSKGIPYPDKYGRSIKLIQQLTKKDFPKTILEIDGEGKLKVKG
;
A
#
# COMPACT_ATOMS: atom_id res chain seq x y z
N GLY A 1 -6.94 -0.07 11.36
CA GLY A 1 -7.39 -1.47 11.29
C GLY A 1 -8.27 -1.71 10.08
N THR A 2 -8.98 -2.84 10.00
CA THR A 2 -9.76 -3.28 8.82
C THR A 2 -10.82 -2.29 8.33
N ARG A 3 -11.39 -1.46 9.23
CA ARG A 3 -12.33 -0.37 8.86
C ARG A 3 -11.69 0.75 8.03
N ALA A 4 -10.37 0.80 7.95
CA ALA A 4 -9.60 1.83 7.23
C ALA A 4 -8.90 1.28 5.96
N LEU A 5 -9.37 0.16 5.41
CA LEU A 5 -8.79 -0.44 4.19
C LEU A 5 -8.91 0.46 2.96
N ARG A 6 -10.04 1.15 2.83
CA ARG A 6 -10.35 2.01 1.68
C ARG A 6 -9.71 3.37 1.88
N ILE A 7 -9.17 3.94 0.82
CA ILE A 7 -8.69 5.33 0.82
C ILE A 7 -9.56 6.18 -0.10
N LYS A 8 -9.85 7.41 0.31
CA LYS A 8 -10.66 8.36 -0.46
C LYS A 8 -9.99 9.72 -0.41
N ASN A 9 -10.23 10.56 -1.41
CA ASN A 9 -9.71 11.92 -1.45
C ASN A 9 -10.53 12.82 -0.51
N LYS A 10 -10.37 12.61 0.80
CA LYS A 10 -11.04 13.34 1.86
C LYS A 10 -10.22 13.23 3.15
N THR A 11 -10.41 14.20 4.04
CA THR A 11 -9.85 14.13 5.39
C THR A 11 -10.39 12.92 6.13
N GLU A 12 -9.49 12.11 6.69
CA GLU A 12 -9.83 10.99 7.55
C GLU A 12 -9.75 11.40 9.02
N TYR A 13 -10.60 10.78 9.85
CA TYR A 13 -10.61 10.99 11.30
C TYR A 13 -10.51 9.65 12.03
N PHE A 14 -9.86 9.65 13.19
CA PHE A 14 -9.78 8.48 14.08
C PHE A 14 -9.92 8.94 15.53
N PHE A 15 -10.97 8.49 16.23
CA PHE A 15 -11.31 9.00 17.57
C PHE A 15 -11.41 10.54 17.63
N CYS A 16 -12.11 11.14 16.66
CA CYS A 16 -12.25 12.59 16.49
C CYS A 16 -10.96 13.35 16.14
N GLU A 17 -9.81 12.69 16.13
CA GLU A 17 -8.54 13.29 15.68
C GLU A 17 -8.48 13.39 14.17
N ASN A 18 -8.05 14.55 13.67
CA ASN A 18 -7.81 14.79 12.26
C ASN A 18 -6.54 14.02 11.82
N ARG A 19 -6.70 13.10 10.87
CA ARG A 19 -5.62 12.27 10.31
C ARG A 19 -5.17 12.76 8.92
N GLY A 20 -5.69 13.89 8.48
CA GLY A 20 -5.40 14.50 7.19
C GLY A 20 -6.08 13.82 6.00
N ASN A 21 -5.95 14.44 4.83
CA ASN A 21 -6.31 13.84 3.56
C ASN A 21 -5.06 13.24 2.93
N LYS A 22 -4.97 11.91 2.93
CA LYS A 22 -3.74 11.22 2.50
C LYS A 22 -3.50 11.29 1.00
N ILE A 23 -4.56 11.32 0.19
CA ILE A 23 -4.39 11.45 -1.27
C ILE A 23 -3.85 12.84 -1.59
N LEU A 24 -4.50 13.88 -1.08
CA LEU A 24 -4.04 15.25 -1.25
C LEU A 24 -2.59 15.42 -0.74
N PHE A 25 -2.29 14.94 0.46
CA PHE A 25 -0.95 15.02 1.02
C PHE A 25 0.09 14.32 0.15
N SER A 26 -0.18 13.08 -0.30
CA SER A 26 0.75 12.35 -1.17
C SER A 26 0.95 13.04 -2.52
N HIS A 27 -0.13 13.52 -3.15
CA HIS A 27 -0.03 14.24 -4.44
C HIS A 27 0.78 15.53 -4.29
N THR A 28 0.51 16.33 -3.25
CA THR A 28 1.29 17.54 -2.97
C THR A 28 2.78 17.23 -2.78
N LEU A 29 3.15 16.16 -2.07
CA LEU A 29 4.57 15.81 -1.93
C LEU A 29 5.23 15.43 -3.26
N ILE A 30 4.51 14.73 -4.14
CA ILE A 30 5.01 14.43 -5.49
C ILE A 30 5.15 15.72 -6.31
N ASP A 31 4.16 16.60 -6.25
CA ASP A 31 4.20 17.89 -6.95
C ASP A 31 5.38 18.77 -6.49
N GLU A 32 5.76 18.67 -5.22
CA GLU A 32 6.93 19.34 -4.62
C GLU A 32 8.26 18.57 -4.80
N GLY A 33 8.27 17.50 -5.60
CA GLY A 33 9.50 16.83 -6.05
C GLY A 33 9.84 15.51 -5.33
N ALA A 34 8.92 14.91 -4.57
CA ALA A 34 9.14 13.54 -4.08
C ALA A 34 9.02 12.51 -5.22
N ASP A 35 9.91 11.52 -5.23
CA ASP A 35 9.93 10.46 -6.27
C ASP A 35 9.15 9.20 -5.87
N LEU A 36 8.92 9.00 -4.57
CA LEU A 36 8.25 7.81 -4.02
C LEU A 36 7.57 8.16 -2.70
N ILE A 37 6.32 7.70 -2.52
CA ILE A 37 5.61 7.84 -1.24
C ILE A 37 5.35 6.46 -0.64
N LEU A 38 5.87 6.23 0.57
CA LEU A 38 5.63 5.03 1.38
C LEU A 38 4.89 5.42 2.67
N ALA A 39 3.57 5.32 2.66
CA ALA A 39 2.76 5.70 3.81
C ALA A 39 2.51 4.52 4.76
N HIS A 40 2.03 4.85 5.97
CA HIS A 40 1.65 3.87 6.98
C HIS A 40 0.52 4.37 7.90
N GLY A 41 0.15 3.55 8.89
CA GLY A 41 -0.71 3.96 10.00
C GLY A 41 -1.92 3.07 10.27
N PRO A 42 -2.70 2.59 9.27
CA PRO A 42 -3.90 1.81 9.57
C PRO A 42 -3.63 0.34 9.89
N HIS A 43 -2.36 -0.08 9.99
CA HIS A 43 -1.95 -1.45 10.34
C HIS A 43 -2.45 -2.54 9.37
N VAL A 44 -2.81 -2.15 8.14
CA VAL A 44 -3.27 -3.04 7.06
C VAL A 44 -2.69 -2.57 5.73
N PRO A 45 -2.43 -3.47 4.77
CA PRO A 45 -2.09 -3.07 3.40
C PRO A 45 -3.23 -2.27 2.78
N ARG A 46 -2.89 -1.27 1.97
CA ARG A 46 -3.86 -0.44 1.23
C ARG A 46 -3.50 -0.34 -0.24
N ALA A 47 -4.41 0.30 -0.99
CA ALA A 47 -4.22 0.59 -2.40
C ALA A 47 -2.88 1.28 -2.68
N MET A 48 -2.39 1.06 -3.89
CA MET A 48 -1.28 1.78 -4.52
C MET A 48 -1.79 2.47 -5.79
N GLU A 49 -1.13 3.55 -6.18
CA GLU A 49 -1.34 4.21 -7.47
C GLU A 49 -0.03 4.74 -8.03
N VAL A 50 -0.02 5.07 -9.33
CA VAL A 50 1.02 5.89 -9.95
C VAL A 50 0.42 7.26 -10.27
N TYR A 51 1.08 8.31 -9.80
CA TYR A 51 0.71 9.71 -9.98
C TYR A 51 1.92 10.49 -10.52
N GLN A 52 1.77 11.21 -11.63
CA GLN A 52 2.88 11.92 -12.30
C GLN A 52 4.12 11.03 -12.58
N GLY A 53 3.89 9.76 -12.91
CA GLY A 53 4.97 8.78 -13.11
C GLY A 53 5.62 8.26 -11.82
N LYS A 54 5.19 8.73 -10.63
CA LYS A 54 5.74 8.34 -9.33
C LYS A 54 4.83 7.35 -8.60
N LEU A 55 5.42 6.37 -7.91
CA LEU A 55 4.66 5.36 -7.17
C LEU A 55 4.22 5.90 -5.80
N ILE A 56 2.97 5.63 -5.43
CA ILE A 56 2.42 5.92 -4.10
C ILE A 56 1.87 4.62 -3.51
N ALA A 57 2.43 4.20 -2.37
CA ALA A 57 1.92 3.09 -1.57
C ALA A 57 1.28 3.61 -0.28
N TYR A 58 -0.06 3.55 -0.19
CA TYR A 58 -0.78 4.19 0.91
C TYR A 58 -0.73 3.45 2.24
N SER A 59 -0.31 2.20 2.26
CA SER A 59 0.06 1.46 3.48
C SER A 59 0.64 0.11 3.10
N LEU A 60 1.75 -0.28 3.73
CA LEU A 60 2.34 -1.61 3.58
C LEU A 60 1.83 -2.62 4.62
N GLY A 61 1.05 -2.18 5.63
CA GLY A 61 0.66 -3.04 6.74
C GLY A 61 1.84 -3.41 7.64
N ASN A 62 1.60 -4.15 8.72
CA ASN A 62 2.65 -4.34 9.73
C ASN A 62 3.74 -5.31 9.26
N PHE A 63 5.01 -4.97 9.41
CA PHE A 63 6.11 -5.92 9.11
C PHE A 63 6.46 -6.83 10.30
N MET A 64 6.25 -6.35 11.53
CA MET A 64 6.46 -7.09 12.77
C MET A 64 5.48 -6.56 13.82
N GLY A 65 4.94 -7.44 14.67
CA GLY A 65 3.95 -7.05 15.68
C GLY A 65 3.98 -7.94 16.91
N TYR A 66 5.02 -7.82 17.74
CA TYR A 66 5.15 -8.69 18.92
C TYR A 66 4.06 -8.39 19.96
N ARG A 67 3.07 -9.29 20.06
CA ARG A 67 2.00 -9.36 21.10
C ARG A 67 1.07 -8.14 21.25
N THR A 68 1.23 -7.09 20.46
CA THR A 68 0.44 -5.84 20.55
C THR A 68 -0.54 -5.62 19.39
N LEU A 69 -0.45 -6.43 18.32
CA LEU A 69 -1.24 -6.26 17.11
C LEU A 69 -1.97 -7.56 16.76
N SER A 70 -3.28 -7.44 16.45
CA SER A 70 -4.07 -8.59 15.99
C SER A 70 -3.56 -9.08 14.64
N SER A 71 -3.40 -10.39 14.49
CA SER A 71 -3.06 -11.05 13.21
C SER A 71 -4.27 -11.67 12.51
N LYS A 72 -5.49 -11.42 13.00
CA LYS A 72 -6.71 -11.93 12.36
C LYS A 72 -7.00 -11.22 11.03
N ALA A 73 -7.32 -12.01 10.01
CA ALA A 73 -7.73 -11.54 8.68
C ALA A 73 -6.74 -10.53 8.07
N GLN A 74 -7.22 -9.40 7.54
CA GLN A 74 -6.37 -8.42 6.85
C GLN A 74 -5.32 -7.74 7.76
N LEU A 75 -5.45 -7.85 9.09
CA LEU A 75 -4.45 -7.33 10.03
C LEU A 75 -3.19 -8.19 10.09
N GLY A 76 -3.30 -9.47 9.71
CA GLY A 76 -2.15 -10.34 9.50
C GLY A 76 -1.53 -10.22 8.11
N TYR A 77 -2.12 -9.42 7.20
CA TYR A 77 -1.57 -9.24 5.85
C TYR A 77 -0.51 -8.15 5.87
N SER A 78 0.59 -8.41 5.18
CA SER A 78 1.74 -7.52 5.05
C SER A 78 2.43 -7.75 3.71
N LEU A 79 3.46 -6.97 3.41
CA LEU A 79 4.29 -7.17 2.24
C LEU A 79 5.69 -6.58 2.45
N VAL A 80 6.63 -7.12 1.69
CA VAL A 80 7.82 -6.39 1.26
C VAL A 80 7.53 -5.85 -0.14
N LEU A 81 7.86 -4.59 -0.37
CA LEU A 81 7.70 -3.92 -1.67
C LEU A 81 9.08 -3.66 -2.26
N GLU A 82 9.35 -4.26 -3.42
CA GLU A 82 10.49 -3.94 -4.27
C GLU A 82 10.04 -2.90 -5.30
N VAL A 83 10.87 -1.87 -5.54
CA VAL A 83 10.56 -0.77 -6.46
C VAL A 83 11.83 -0.40 -7.22
N ASP A 84 11.72 -0.39 -8.55
CA ASP A 84 12.73 0.13 -9.45
C ASP A 84 12.31 1.53 -9.93
N ILE A 85 13.22 2.48 -9.77
CA ILE A 85 13.02 3.88 -10.11
C ILE A 85 14.15 4.31 -11.05
N ASN A 86 13.83 5.05 -12.11
CA ASN A 86 14.85 5.58 -13.02
C ASN A 86 15.54 6.84 -12.43
N PRO A 87 16.63 7.35 -13.03
CA PRO A 87 17.30 8.56 -12.54
C PRO A 87 16.47 9.87 -12.55
N ARG A 88 15.30 9.89 -13.21
CA ARG A 88 14.34 11.00 -13.20
C ARG A 88 13.27 10.84 -12.10
N GLY A 89 13.40 9.81 -11.27
CA GLY A 89 12.44 9.48 -10.23
C GLY A 89 11.21 8.72 -10.73
N ASP A 90 11.09 8.40 -12.03
CA ASP A 90 9.89 7.69 -12.51
C ASP A 90 9.91 6.23 -12.09
N PHE A 91 8.74 5.74 -11.69
CA PHE A 91 8.48 4.34 -11.43
C PHE A 91 8.61 3.51 -12.71
N VAL A 92 9.48 2.50 -12.68
CA VAL A 92 9.75 1.59 -13.81
C VAL A 92 9.02 0.28 -13.61
N SER A 93 9.28 -0.37 -12.48
CA SER A 93 8.73 -1.69 -12.13
C SER A 93 8.74 -1.89 -10.63
N GLY A 94 8.04 -2.91 -10.16
CA GLY A 94 8.18 -3.33 -8.78
C GLY A 94 7.63 -4.73 -8.54
N LYS A 95 7.75 -5.20 -7.30
CA LYS A 95 7.22 -6.49 -6.89
C LYS A 95 6.66 -6.45 -5.47
N ILE A 96 5.45 -6.97 -5.32
CA ILE A 96 4.85 -7.27 -4.01
C ILE A 96 5.29 -8.67 -3.63
N LEU A 97 6.12 -8.76 -2.59
CA LEU A 97 6.42 -10.02 -1.93
C LEU A 97 5.43 -10.18 -0.75
N PRO A 98 4.42 -11.04 -0.88
CA PRO A 98 3.35 -11.12 0.11
C PRO A 98 3.87 -11.75 1.41
N VAL A 99 3.57 -11.12 2.53
CA VAL A 99 3.96 -11.55 3.87
C VAL A 99 2.72 -11.74 4.73
N HIS A 100 2.74 -12.76 5.58
CA HIS A 100 1.72 -12.96 6.61
C HIS A 100 2.35 -12.94 8.00
N LEU A 101 1.69 -12.29 8.95
CA LEU A 101 2.09 -12.32 10.35
C LEU A 101 1.37 -13.47 11.07
N ASN A 102 2.13 -14.35 11.74
CA ASN A 102 1.54 -15.39 12.57
C ASN A 102 0.94 -14.82 13.88
N SER A 103 0.41 -15.68 14.74
CA SER A 103 -0.17 -15.28 16.04
C SER A 103 0.82 -14.61 16.99
N LYS A 104 2.12 -14.77 16.78
CA LYS A 104 3.19 -14.10 17.54
C LYS A 104 3.63 -12.78 16.88
N GLY A 105 3.04 -12.41 15.74
CA GLY A 105 3.39 -11.24 14.95
C GLY A 105 4.71 -11.38 14.20
N ILE A 106 5.18 -12.60 13.98
CA ILE A 106 6.40 -12.91 13.23
C ILE A 106 6.03 -13.07 11.75
N PRO A 107 6.72 -12.37 10.83
CA PRO A 107 6.46 -12.45 9.40
C PRO A 107 6.95 -13.77 8.79
N TYR A 108 6.18 -14.28 7.84
CA TYR A 108 6.58 -15.39 6.96
C TYR A 108 6.02 -15.19 5.55
N PRO A 109 6.67 -15.73 4.50
CA PRO A 109 6.17 -15.63 3.13
C PRO A 109 4.74 -16.18 2.99
N ASP A 110 3.86 -15.41 2.37
CA ASP A 110 2.47 -15.79 2.14
C ASP A 110 2.29 -16.48 0.79
N LYS A 111 2.36 -17.81 0.78
CA LYS A 111 2.20 -18.64 -0.43
C LYS A 111 0.84 -18.48 -1.13
N TYR A 112 -0.15 -17.91 -0.46
CA TYR A 112 -1.50 -17.71 -1.02
C TYR A 112 -1.70 -16.36 -1.73
N GLY A 113 -0.71 -15.47 -1.68
CA GLY A 113 -0.76 -14.16 -2.31
C GLY A 113 -1.91 -13.27 -1.82
N ARG A 114 -2.30 -13.37 -0.54
CA ARG A 114 -3.49 -12.69 0.00
C ARG A 114 -3.32 -11.17 -0.03
N SER A 115 -2.12 -10.67 0.27
CA SER A 115 -1.81 -9.25 0.17
C SER A 115 -1.89 -8.73 -1.27
N ILE A 116 -1.39 -9.50 -2.25
CA ILE A 116 -1.48 -9.15 -3.68
C ILE A 116 -2.95 -8.99 -4.08
N LYS A 117 -3.77 -10.01 -3.81
CA LYS A 117 -5.21 -9.99 -4.12
C LYS A 117 -5.94 -8.83 -3.45
N LEU A 118 -5.61 -8.54 -2.19
CA LEU A 118 -6.20 -7.42 -1.46
C LEU A 118 -5.83 -6.09 -2.11
N ILE A 119 -4.55 -5.85 -2.38
CA ILE A 119 -4.06 -4.58 -2.95
C ILE A 119 -4.64 -4.39 -4.35
N GLN A 120 -4.66 -5.42 -5.20
CA GLN A 120 -5.31 -5.38 -6.51
C GLN A 120 -6.77 -4.91 -6.41
N GLN A 121 -7.55 -5.51 -5.51
CA GLN A 121 -8.95 -5.15 -5.31
C GLN A 121 -9.11 -3.72 -4.80
N LEU A 122 -8.26 -3.29 -3.86
CA LEU A 122 -8.32 -1.95 -3.30
C LEU A 122 -7.91 -0.91 -4.34
N THR A 123 -6.79 -1.11 -5.04
CA THR A 123 -6.33 -0.23 -6.13
C THR A 123 -7.38 -0.07 -7.21
N LYS A 124 -7.96 -1.16 -7.73
CA LYS A 124 -9.02 -1.08 -8.75
C LYS A 124 -10.23 -0.26 -8.28
N LYS A 125 -10.59 -0.39 -7.01
CA LYS A 125 -11.78 0.26 -6.45
C LYS A 125 -11.50 1.70 -5.98
N ASP A 126 -10.32 2.01 -5.45
CA ASP A 126 -9.96 3.35 -4.94
C ASP A 126 -9.42 4.25 -6.06
N PHE A 127 -8.72 3.67 -7.04
CA PHE A 127 -8.09 4.36 -8.16
C PHE A 127 -8.43 3.68 -9.50
N PRO A 128 -9.71 3.66 -9.93
CA PRO A 128 -10.13 2.94 -11.14
C PRO A 128 -9.46 3.45 -12.43
N LYS A 129 -8.94 4.68 -12.42
CA LYS A 129 -8.24 5.33 -13.54
C LYS A 129 -6.72 5.20 -13.47
N THR A 130 -6.17 4.53 -12.46
CA THR A 130 -4.72 4.39 -12.35
C THR A 130 -4.15 3.61 -13.53
N ILE A 131 -2.95 4.03 -13.96
CA ILE A 131 -2.14 3.33 -14.95
C ILE A 131 -1.34 2.18 -14.33
N LEU A 132 -1.35 2.03 -13.00
CA LEU A 132 -0.70 0.93 -12.31
C LEU A 132 -1.44 -0.39 -12.56
N GLU A 133 -0.71 -1.42 -12.98
CA GLU A 133 -1.14 -2.81 -13.03
C GLU A 133 -0.37 -3.65 -12.02
N ILE A 134 -1.10 -4.57 -11.38
CA ILE A 134 -0.55 -5.55 -10.46
C ILE A 134 -1.01 -6.92 -10.94
N ASP A 135 -0.10 -7.79 -11.33
CA ASP A 135 -0.44 -9.13 -11.80
C ASP A 135 -0.62 -10.14 -10.65
N GLY A 136 -1.04 -11.38 -10.98
CA GLY A 136 -1.29 -12.43 -10.00
C GLY A 136 -0.05 -12.90 -9.23
N GLU A 137 1.15 -12.62 -9.74
CA GLU A 137 2.45 -12.92 -9.11
C GLU A 137 2.98 -11.75 -8.27
N GLY A 138 2.26 -10.62 -8.26
CA GLY A 138 2.61 -9.43 -7.51
C GLY A 138 3.56 -8.48 -8.25
N LYS A 139 3.85 -8.70 -9.54
CA LYS A 139 4.64 -7.73 -10.31
C LYS A 139 3.81 -6.48 -10.56
N LEU A 140 4.44 -5.33 -10.36
CA LEU A 140 3.89 -4.01 -10.63
C LEU A 140 4.48 -3.45 -11.92
N LYS A 141 3.62 -2.92 -12.79
CA LYS A 141 4.02 -2.26 -14.04
C LYS A 141 3.06 -1.13 -14.38
N VAL A 142 3.47 -0.23 -15.26
CA VAL A 142 2.61 0.80 -15.84
C VAL A 142 1.95 0.27 -17.12
N LYS A 143 0.67 0.58 -17.35
CA LYS A 143 -0.02 0.32 -18.62
C LYS A 143 0.70 1.07 -19.74
N GLY A 144 1.06 0.33 -20.79
CA GLY A 144 1.50 0.92 -22.06
C GLY A 144 0.38 1.67 -22.77
#